data_AF-A0A7W9GX05-F1
#
_entry.id   AF-A0A7W9GX05-F1
#
_cell.length_a   1.000
_cell.length_b   1.000
_cell.length_c   1.000
_cell.angle_alpha   90.00
_cell.angle_beta   90.00
_cell.angle_gamma   90.00
#
_symmetry.space_group_name_H-M   'P 1'
#
loop_
_entity.id
_entity.type
_entity.pdbx_description
1 polymer ?
#
loop_
_entity_poly.entity_id
_entity_poly.type
_entity_poly.pdbx_seq_one_letter_code
_entity_poly.pdbx_strand_id
1 'polypeptide(L)'
;MPDFDAVSRDHVLSALAEYDERGADDFLAAYGFGRARDYVLWHDGKGYDSKAVLGVALKYATGAAAQSTEFSGGRYGAAKVLWALGFDVSEPAGTPGDGEDWREASDVGTEAARSAWAAEAREVLLDAALRYRGVVTYKELATEVQSRTGIRTRQLMHYWIGDVLERVSKECARRGEPMLSSLCVNAEGSVGPGYASAARGAYGRAPDDLDDHAAQERLACHQHFRAPDLPADGGVPALTPRLAATRAQTRRAVPVRREAATCPTCHMQLPATGVCDTCG
;
A
#
# COMPACT_ATOMS: atom_id res chain seq x y z
N MET A 1 -0.56 -18.51 -7.36
CA MET A 1 -1.39 -17.29 -7.45
C MET A 1 -1.39 -16.89 -8.91
N PRO A 2 -2.54 -16.60 -9.51
CA PRO A 2 -2.59 -16.17 -10.91
C PRO A 2 -1.86 -14.84 -11.04
N ASP A 3 -0.99 -14.74 -12.03
CA ASP A 3 -0.36 -13.49 -12.41
C ASP A 3 -1.33 -12.72 -13.32
N PHE A 4 -1.82 -11.57 -12.86
CA PHE A 4 -2.75 -10.74 -13.61
C PHE A 4 -2.03 -9.70 -14.47
N ASP A 5 -0.69 -9.66 -14.52
CA ASP A 5 0.07 -8.73 -15.34
C ASP A 5 -0.17 -8.93 -16.85
N ALA A 6 -0.59 -10.13 -17.26
CA ALA A 6 -1.01 -10.44 -18.63
C ALA A 6 -2.41 -9.88 -19.00
N VAL A 7 -3.19 -9.42 -18.02
CA VAL A 7 -4.54 -8.88 -18.27
C VAL A 7 -4.44 -7.45 -18.79
N SER A 8 -5.02 -7.21 -19.96
CA SER A 8 -5.13 -5.90 -20.58
C SER A 8 -6.55 -5.37 -20.45
N ARG A 9 -6.75 -4.11 -20.82
CA ARG A 9 -8.09 -3.51 -20.89
C ARG A 9 -9.02 -4.28 -21.84
N ASP A 10 -8.51 -4.77 -22.96
CA ASP A 10 -9.28 -5.50 -23.97
C ASP A 10 -9.74 -6.87 -23.46
N HIS A 11 -8.93 -7.52 -22.61
CA HIS A 11 -9.32 -8.76 -21.95
C HIS A 11 -10.49 -8.54 -20.98
N VAL A 12 -10.48 -7.41 -20.25
CA VAL A 12 -11.59 -7.03 -19.37
C VAL A 12 -12.85 -6.73 -20.17
N LEU A 13 -12.76 -5.97 -21.26
CA LEU A 13 -13.91 -5.72 -22.15
C LEU A 13 -14.49 -7.01 -22.72
N SER A 14 -13.64 -7.98 -23.07
CA SER A 14 -14.08 -9.28 -23.57
C SER A 14 -14.84 -10.06 -22.49
N ALA A 15 -14.37 -10.01 -21.24
CA ALA A 15 -15.08 -10.59 -20.10
C ALA A 15 -16.42 -9.91 -19.81
N LEU A 16 -16.51 -8.58 -19.96
CA LEU A 16 -17.77 -7.84 -19.83
C LEU A 16 -18.77 -8.21 -20.92
N ALA A 17 -18.31 -8.39 -22.17
CA ALA A 17 -19.15 -8.84 -23.26
C ALA A 17 -19.73 -10.25 -23.01
N GLU A 18 -18.89 -11.19 -22.52
CA GLU A 18 -19.36 -12.52 -22.13
C GLU A 18 -20.33 -12.47 -20.93
N TYR A 19 -20.09 -11.57 -19.97
CA TYR A 19 -20.99 -11.33 -18.84
C TYR A 19 -22.37 -10.82 -19.32
N ASP A 20 -22.39 -9.88 -20.25
CA ASP A 20 -23.62 -9.32 -20.83
C ASP A 20 -24.38 -10.37 -21.67
N GLU A 21 -23.68 -11.22 -22.43
CA GLU A 21 -24.29 -12.27 -23.25
C GLU A 21 -24.93 -13.38 -22.41
N ARG A 22 -24.25 -13.84 -21.36
CA ARG A 22 -24.73 -14.91 -20.48
C ARG A 22 -25.76 -14.43 -19.46
N GLY A 23 -25.64 -13.17 -19.05
CA GLY A 23 -26.30 -12.69 -17.85
C GLY A 23 -25.53 -13.08 -16.59
N ALA A 24 -25.78 -12.31 -15.54
CA ALA A 24 -24.96 -12.29 -14.35
C ALA A 24 -24.90 -13.63 -13.58
N ASP A 25 -26.05 -14.24 -13.28
CA ASP A 25 -26.09 -15.45 -12.46
C ASP A 25 -25.46 -16.64 -13.17
N ASP A 26 -25.69 -16.77 -14.48
CA ASP A 26 -25.12 -17.83 -15.32
C ASP A 26 -23.61 -17.63 -15.52
N PHE A 27 -23.14 -16.39 -15.66
CA PHE A 27 -21.72 -16.07 -15.70
C PHE A 27 -21.02 -16.50 -14.40
N LEU A 28 -21.60 -16.12 -13.25
CA LEU A 28 -21.04 -16.45 -11.94
C LEU A 28 -21.01 -17.95 -11.69
N ALA A 29 -22.10 -18.66 -12.01
CA ALA A 29 -22.19 -20.11 -11.86
C ALA A 29 -21.19 -20.85 -12.78
N ALA A 30 -21.03 -20.40 -14.03
CA ALA A 30 -20.11 -21.01 -15.00
C ALA A 30 -18.64 -20.94 -14.55
N TYR A 31 -18.27 -19.89 -13.82
CA TYR A 31 -16.89 -19.62 -13.41
C TYR A 31 -16.61 -19.79 -11.92
N GLY A 32 -17.59 -20.24 -11.12
CA GLY A 32 -17.41 -20.51 -9.70
C GLY A 32 -17.21 -19.25 -8.84
N PHE A 33 -17.84 -18.14 -9.24
CA PHE A 33 -17.81 -16.88 -8.51
C PHE A 33 -19.13 -16.61 -7.79
N GLY A 34 -19.05 -15.83 -6.71
CA GLY A 34 -20.21 -15.23 -6.07
C GLY A 34 -20.38 -13.76 -6.47
N ARG A 35 -21.56 -13.21 -6.21
CA ARG A 35 -21.85 -11.78 -6.35
C ARG A 35 -20.84 -10.93 -5.56
N ALA A 36 -20.42 -9.82 -6.13
CA ALA A 36 -19.50 -8.88 -5.52
C ALA A 36 -20.19 -8.13 -4.37
N ARG A 37 -19.57 -8.20 -3.19
CA ARG A 37 -20.07 -7.57 -1.97
C ARG A 37 -19.34 -6.27 -1.63
N ASP A 38 -18.08 -6.15 -2.07
CA ASP A 38 -17.19 -5.05 -1.66
C ASP A 38 -16.88 -4.06 -2.79
N TYR A 39 -16.73 -4.55 -4.03
CA TYR A 39 -16.32 -3.73 -5.17
C TYR A 39 -17.07 -4.12 -6.43
N VAL A 40 -17.74 -3.14 -7.03
CA VAL A 40 -18.43 -3.26 -8.32
C VAL A 40 -17.63 -2.49 -9.36
N LEU A 41 -17.35 -3.15 -10.49
CA LEU A 41 -16.81 -2.49 -11.66
C LEU A 41 -17.95 -1.80 -12.41
N TRP A 42 -17.79 -0.52 -12.74
CA TRP A 42 -18.75 0.24 -13.53
C TRP A 42 -18.25 0.44 -14.96
N HIS A 43 -19.07 0.06 -15.92
CA HIS A 43 -18.79 0.27 -17.35
C HIS A 43 -20.10 0.54 -18.10
N ASP A 44 -20.11 1.61 -18.90
CA ASP A 44 -21.27 2.06 -19.68
C ASP A 44 -22.59 2.13 -18.87
N GLY A 45 -22.49 2.59 -17.62
CA GLY A 45 -23.63 2.75 -16.70
C GLY A 45 -24.14 1.44 -16.07
N LYS A 46 -23.49 0.30 -16.34
CA LYS A 46 -23.80 -1.01 -15.75
C LYS A 46 -22.76 -1.39 -14.70
N GLY A 47 -23.21 -2.11 -13.67
CA GLY A 47 -22.37 -2.64 -12.60
C GLY A 47 -22.06 -4.13 -12.79
N TYR A 48 -20.82 -4.52 -12.52
CA TYR A 48 -20.30 -5.87 -12.71
C TYR A 48 -19.52 -6.38 -11.50
N ASP A 49 -19.50 -7.70 -11.30
CA ASP A 49 -18.79 -8.34 -10.20
C ASP A 49 -17.27 -8.29 -10.41
N SER A 50 -16.58 -7.37 -9.74
CA SER A 50 -15.17 -7.04 -10.04
C SER A 50 -14.22 -8.24 -10.02
N LYS A 51 -14.36 -9.16 -9.05
CA LYS A 51 -13.54 -10.38 -8.96
C LYS A 51 -13.84 -11.36 -10.09
N ALA A 52 -15.11 -11.56 -10.41
CA ALA A 52 -15.51 -12.50 -11.46
C ALA A 52 -15.06 -12.00 -12.83
N VAL A 53 -15.26 -10.71 -13.11
CA VAL A 53 -14.80 -10.08 -14.36
C VAL A 53 -13.29 -10.20 -14.50
N LEU A 54 -12.50 -9.89 -13.46
CA LEU A 54 -11.05 -10.00 -13.56
C LEU A 54 -10.58 -11.46 -13.72
N GLY A 55 -11.22 -12.39 -13.01
CA GLY A 55 -10.88 -13.81 -13.10
C GLY A 55 -11.11 -14.38 -14.50
N VAL A 56 -12.18 -13.94 -15.16
CA VAL A 56 -12.48 -14.32 -16.55
C VAL A 56 -11.65 -13.50 -17.54
N ALA A 57 -11.28 -12.26 -17.25
CA ALA A 57 -10.35 -11.51 -18.09
C ALA A 57 -9.00 -12.24 -18.21
N LEU A 58 -8.56 -12.95 -17.16
CA LEU A 58 -7.37 -13.81 -17.24
C LEU A 58 -7.51 -14.95 -18.24
N LYS A 59 -8.72 -15.51 -18.41
CA LYS A 59 -9.00 -16.52 -19.45
C LYS A 59 -8.72 -15.98 -20.85
N TYR A 60 -9.09 -14.74 -21.12
CA TYR A 60 -8.80 -14.11 -22.41
C TYR A 60 -7.31 -13.83 -22.60
N ALA A 61 -6.59 -13.58 -21.51
CA ALA A 61 -5.13 -13.35 -21.55
C ALA A 61 -4.32 -14.65 -21.69
N THR A 62 -4.76 -15.75 -21.06
CA THR A 62 -3.92 -16.94 -20.82
C THR A 62 -4.55 -18.27 -21.22
N GLY A 63 -5.84 -18.27 -21.58
CA GLY A 63 -6.63 -19.46 -21.88
C GLY A 63 -7.32 -20.11 -20.66
N ALA A 64 -7.01 -19.69 -19.43
CA ALA A 64 -7.63 -20.22 -18.21
C ALA A 64 -8.18 -19.10 -17.30
N ALA A 65 -9.41 -19.27 -16.82
CA ALA A 65 -9.99 -18.36 -15.84
C ALA A 65 -9.42 -18.64 -14.44
N ALA A 66 -9.18 -17.60 -13.66
CA ALA A 66 -8.88 -17.76 -12.24
C ALA A 66 -10.14 -18.19 -11.48
N GLN A 67 -9.98 -19.02 -10.46
CA GLN A 67 -11.03 -19.39 -9.51
C GLN A 67 -11.12 -18.38 -8.37
N SER A 68 -12.28 -18.29 -7.73
CA SER A 68 -12.49 -17.40 -6.58
C SER A 68 -11.51 -17.64 -5.43
N THR A 69 -11.07 -18.88 -5.21
CA THR A 69 -10.07 -19.27 -4.20
C THR A 69 -8.64 -18.84 -4.54
N GLU A 70 -8.37 -18.51 -5.80
CA GLU A 70 -7.06 -18.09 -6.27
C GLU A 70 -6.81 -16.59 -6.08
N PHE A 71 -7.85 -15.85 -5.70
CA PHE A 71 -7.73 -14.48 -5.21
C PHE A 71 -7.33 -14.49 -3.74
N SER A 72 -6.03 -14.63 -3.46
CA SER A 72 -5.49 -14.65 -2.09
C SER A 72 -5.11 -13.28 -1.52
N GLY A 73 -5.49 -12.19 -2.17
CA GLY A 73 -5.35 -10.84 -1.62
C GLY A 73 -6.69 -10.34 -1.12
N GLY A 74 -6.71 -9.71 0.07
CA GLY A 74 -7.90 -9.07 0.66
C GLY A 74 -8.64 -8.10 -0.27
N ARG A 75 -9.61 -7.34 0.25
CA ARG A 75 -10.71 -6.75 -0.54
C ARG A 75 -10.29 -5.97 -1.81
N TYR A 76 -9.06 -5.48 -1.88
CA TYR A 76 -8.47 -4.75 -3.01
C TYR A 76 -7.87 -5.55 -4.17
N GLY A 77 -7.79 -6.89 -4.11
CA GLY A 77 -7.07 -7.70 -5.11
C GLY A 77 -7.50 -7.43 -6.55
N ALA A 78 -8.79 -7.51 -6.83
CA ALA A 78 -9.32 -7.26 -8.18
C ALA A 78 -9.48 -5.77 -8.50
N ALA A 79 -9.94 -4.98 -7.53
CA ALA A 79 -10.16 -3.54 -7.71
C ALA A 79 -8.88 -2.80 -8.13
N LYS A 80 -7.72 -3.15 -7.54
CA LYS A 80 -6.43 -2.53 -7.86
C LYS A 80 -6.02 -2.75 -9.32
N VAL A 81 -6.17 -3.99 -9.82
CA VAL A 81 -5.82 -4.33 -11.20
C VAL A 81 -6.74 -3.59 -12.17
N LEU A 82 -8.05 -3.60 -11.89
CA LEU A 82 -9.05 -2.96 -12.75
C LEU A 82 -8.90 -1.43 -12.79
N TRP A 83 -8.55 -0.78 -11.67
CA TRP A 83 -8.20 0.65 -11.66
C TRP A 83 -6.96 0.95 -12.50
N ALA A 84 -5.91 0.13 -12.40
CA ALA A 84 -4.70 0.31 -13.21
C ALA A 84 -4.98 0.19 -14.72
N LEU A 85 -6.01 -0.58 -15.09
CA LEU A 85 -6.49 -0.73 -16.47
C LEU A 85 -7.49 0.35 -16.91
N GLY A 86 -7.77 1.34 -16.03
CA GLY A 86 -8.61 2.49 -16.34
C GLY A 86 -10.12 2.25 -16.22
N PHE A 87 -10.54 1.21 -15.50
CA PHE A 87 -11.96 1.01 -15.16
C PHE A 87 -12.33 1.76 -13.89
N ASP A 88 -13.59 2.18 -13.80
CA ASP A 88 -14.14 2.66 -12.54
C ASP A 88 -14.54 1.46 -11.69
N VAL A 89 -14.03 1.41 -10.47
CA VAL A 89 -14.38 0.39 -9.49
C VAL A 89 -14.68 1.12 -8.20
N SER A 90 -15.89 0.95 -7.70
CA SER A 90 -16.34 1.59 -6.48
C SER A 90 -17.12 0.60 -5.63
N GLU A 91 -17.30 0.93 -4.37
CA GLU A 91 -18.27 0.22 -3.54
C GLU A 91 -19.65 0.38 -4.20
N PRO A 92 -20.49 -0.68 -4.26
CA PRO A 92 -21.81 -0.58 -4.87
C PRO A 92 -22.58 0.61 -4.28
N ALA A 93 -23.02 1.51 -5.15
CA ALA A 93 -23.87 2.63 -4.75
C ALA A 93 -25.21 2.06 -4.25
N GLY A 94 -25.34 1.95 -2.93
CA GLY A 94 -26.63 1.77 -2.25
C GLY A 94 -27.41 0.54 -2.71
N THR A 95 -26.99 -0.63 -2.27
CA THR A 95 -27.95 -1.57 -1.69
C THR A 95 -27.36 -1.98 -0.35
N PRO A 96 -28.00 -1.62 0.79
CA PRO A 96 -27.58 -2.16 2.07
C PRO A 96 -27.67 -3.67 1.93
N GLY A 97 -26.52 -4.35 2.00
CA GLY A 97 -26.48 -5.79 2.08
C GLY A 97 -27.36 -6.21 3.26
N ASP A 98 -28.50 -6.73 2.91
CA ASP A 98 -29.21 -7.81 3.55
C ASP A 98 -28.22 -8.81 4.17
N GLY A 99 -27.77 -8.51 5.39
CA GLY A 99 -27.26 -9.51 6.34
C GLY A 99 -25.89 -9.35 6.99
N GLU A 100 -25.23 -8.18 7.02
CA GLU A 100 -24.14 -7.96 8.00
C GLU A 100 -24.29 -6.61 8.71
N ASP A 101 -24.57 -6.69 10.01
CA ASP A 101 -24.86 -5.59 10.93
C ASP A 101 -23.60 -4.73 11.14
N TRP A 102 -23.42 -3.68 10.33
CA TRP A 102 -22.33 -2.72 10.51
C TRP A 102 -22.53 -1.98 11.84
N ARG A 103 -21.48 -1.96 12.66
CA ARG A 103 -21.54 -1.30 13.97
C ARG A 103 -20.74 -0.01 13.94
N GLU A 104 -21.29 1.08 14.49
CA GLU A 104 -20.48 2.28 14.67
C GLU A 104 -19.45 2.07 15.78
N ALA A 105 -18.26 2.65 15.59
CA ALA A 105 -17.18 2.63 16.57
C ALA A 105 -17.61 3.21 17.93
N SER A 106 -18.57 4.14 17.95
CA SER A 106 -19.18 4.67 19.17
C SER A 106 -19.96 3.62 19.94
N ASP A 107 -20.64 2.73 19.24
CA ASP A 107 -21.58 1.76 19.82
C ASP A 107 -20.83 0.56 20.41
N VAL A 108 -19.74 0.17 19.76
CA VAL A 108 -18.83 -0.89 20.25
C VAL A 108 -17.84 -0.38 21.30
N GLY A 109 -17.65 0.94 21.37
CA GLY A 109 -16.67 1.60 22.24
C GLY A 109 -15.27 1.69 21.62
N THR A 110 -14.57 2.79 21.95
CA THR A 110 -13.28 3.14 21.36
C THR A 110 -12.21 2.06 21.52
N GLU A 111 -12.12 1.44 22.69
CA GLU A 111 -11.11 0.41 22.96
C GLU A 111 -11.35 -0.85 22.14
N ALA A 112 -12.59 -1.35 22.10
CA ALA A 112 -12.95 -2.54 21.35
C ALA A 112 -12.79 -2.30 19.84
N ALA A 113 -13.20 -1.13 19.34
CA ALA A 113 -13.00 -0.74 17.94
C ALA A 113 -11.52 -0.73 17.56
N ARG A 114 -10.68 -0.05 18.36
CA ARG A 114 -9.23 0.04 18.11
C ARG A 114 -8.55 -1.32 18.20
N SER A 115 -8.93 -2.15 19.17
CA SER A 115 -8.39 -3.50 19.30
C SER A 115 -8.76 -4.37 18.10
N ALA A 116 -10.00 -4.33 17.64
CA ALA A 116 -10.45 -5.07 16.46
C ALA A 116 -9.74 -4.58 15.19
N TRP A 117 -9.67 -3.26 14.99
CA TRP A 117 -8.95 -2.68 13.85
C TRP A 117 -7.46 -3.02 13.88
N ALA A 118 -6.82 -3.09 15.06
CA ALA A 118 -5.41 -3.47 15.18
C ALA A 118 -5.16 -4.94 14.82
N ALA A 119 -6.08 -5.84 15.19
CA ALA A 119 -5.99 -7.24 14.79
C ALA A 119 -6.04 -7.37 13.25
N GLU A 120 -7.02 -6.72 12.61
CA GLU A 120 -7.12 -6.73 11.14
C GLU A 120 -5.98 -5.97 10.47
N ALA A 121 -5.50 -4.88 11.06
CA ALA A 121 -4.38 -4.10 10.53
C ALA A 121 -3.13 -4.96 10.42
N ARG A 122 -2.88 -5.83 11.41
CA ARG A 122 -1.74 -6.76 11.37
C ARG A 122 -1.82 -7.68 10.16
N GLU A 123 -2.99 -8.26 9.89
CA GLU A 123 -3.17 -9.17 8.75
C GLU A 123 -2.97 -8.44 7.41
N VAL A 124 -3.46 -7.20 7.28
CA VAL A 124 -3.22 -6.37 6.09
C VAL A 124 -1.74 -6.05 5.89
N LEU A 125 -1.02 -5.79 6.98
CA LEU A 125 0.42 -5.52 6.91
C LEU A 125 1.22 -6.80 6.65
N LEU A 126 0.77 -7.97 7.10
CA LEU A 126 1.34 -9.25 6.70
C LEU A 126 1.17 -9.52 5.19
N ASP A 127 -0.01 -9.23 4.63
CA ASP A 127 -0.24 -9.31 3.18
C ASP A 127 0.73 -8.40 2.38
N ALA A 128 1.16 -7.30 2.98
CA ALA A 128 2.18 -6.41 2.41
C ALA A 128 3.61 -6.93 2.63
N ALA A 129 3.89 -7.51 3.79
CA ALA A 129 5.18 -8.12 4.10
C ALA A 129 5.49 -9.31 3.17
N LEU A 130 4.46 -10.04 2.73
CA LEU A 130 4.58 -11.16 1.79
C LEU A 130 4.81 -10.74 0.33
N ARG A 131 4.97 -9.46 0.03
CA ARG A 131 5.34 -8.97 -1.31
C ARG A 131 6.57 -8.09 -1.18
N TYR A 132 7.67 -8.46 -1.81
CA TYR A 132 8.90 -7.70 -1.74
C TYR A 132 8.68 -6.28 -2.25
N ARG A 133 9.06 -5.29 -1.44
CA ARG A 133 8.79 -3.85 -1.67
C ARG A 133 7.30 -3.46 -1.57
N GLY A 134 6.45 -4.36 -1.10
CA GLY A 134 5.05 -4.10 -0.79
C GLY A 134 4.91 -3.06 0.31
N VAL A 135 3.99 -2.13 0.12
CA VAL A 135 3.57 -1.13 1.12
C VAL A 135 2.07 -0.92 1.01
N VAL A 136 1.48 -0.40 2.08
CA VAL A 136 0.06 -0.02 2.16
C VAL A 136 -0.02 1.45 2.57
N THR A 137 -0.92 2.20 1.98
CA THR A 137 -1.16 3.59 2.40
C THR A 137 -2.05 3.66 3.64
N TYR A 138 -1.97 4.74 4.41
CA TYR A 138 -2.91 4.96 5.53
C TYR A 138 -4.37 4.86 5.10
N LYS A 139 -4.69 5.35 3.89
CA LYS A 139 -6.05 5.28 3.33
C LYS A 139 -6.48 3.84 3.09
N GLU A 140 -5.65 3.05 2.42
CA GLU A 140 -5.94 1.63 2.15
C GLU A 140 -6.08 0.84 3.46
N LEU A 141 -5.16 1.03 4.40
CA LEU A 141 -5.22 0.36 5.71
C LEU A 141 -6.49 0.75 6.46
N ALA A 142 -6.82 2.05 6.51
CA ALA A 142 -7.97 2.54 7.23
C ALA A 142 -9.31 2.03 6.67
N THR A 143 -9.40 1.90 5.34
CA THR A 143 -10.59 1.33 4.71
C THR A 143 -10.65 -0.18 4.96
N GLU A 144 -9.54 -0.90 4.84
CA GLU A 144 -9.51 -2.36 4.97
C GLU A 144 -9.87 -2.83 6.39
N VAL A 145 -9.33 -2.20 7.43
CA VAL A 145 -9.61 -2.60 8.82
C VAL A 145 -11.06 -2.35 9.21
N GLN A 146 -11.63 -1.22 8.81
CA GLN A 146 -13.05 -0.94 9.03
C GLN A 146 -13.93 -1.93 8.27
N SER A 147 -13.47 -2.34 7.09
CA SER A 147 -14.20 -3.30 6.28
C SER A 147 -14.17 -4.67 6.92
N ARG A 148 -12.99 -5.20 7.22
CA ARG A 148 -12.81 -6.57 7.73
C ARG A 148 -13.47 -6.76 9.09
N THR A 149 -13.49 -5.72 9.93
CA THR A 149 -14.09 -5.80 11.27
C THR A 149 -15.60 -5.62 11.32
N GLY A 150 -16.24 -5.09 10.27
CA GLY A 150 -17.63 -4.65 10.40
C GLY A 150 -17.82 -3.34 11.18
N ILE A 151 -16.74 -2.68 11.63
CA ILE A 151 -16.79 -1.51 12.52
C ILE A 151 -16.40 -0.25 11.75
N ARG A 152 -17.33 0.72 11.68
CA ARG A 152 -17.15 1.96 10.91
C ARG A 152 -17.04 3.19 11.80
N THR A 153 -16.39 4.24 11.29
CA THR A 153 -16.38 5.56 11.92
C THR A 153 -16.39 6.68 10.89
N ARG A 154 -17.07 7.78 11.22
CA ARG A 154 -16.99 9.04 10.47
C ARG A 154 -15.81 9.91 10.89
N GLN A 155 -15.11 9.56 11.97
CA GLN A 155 -13.92 10.28 12.39
C GLN A 155 -12.80 10.13 11.36
N LEU A 156 -12.12 11.25 11.09
CA LEU A 156 -10.97 11.26 10.21
C LEU A 156 -9.88 10.30 10.71
N MET A 157 -9.27 9.57 9.78
CA MET A 157 -8.38 8.45 10.10
C MET A 157 -7.20 8.82 11.01
N HIS A 158 -6.69 10.05 10.91
CA HIS A 158 -5.54 10.50 11.70
C HIS A 158 -5.80 10.51 13.21
N TYR A 159 -7.07 10.48 13.65
CA TYR A 159 -7.41 10.41 15.08
C TYR A 159 -7.28 9.01 15.69
N TRP A 160 -7.24 7.96 14.88
CA TRP A 160 -7.29 6.57 15.38
C TRP A 160 -6.25 5.65 14.74
N ILE A 161 -5.82 5.90 13.50
CA ILE A 161 -4.90 5.02 12.79
C ILE A 161 -3.53 4.92 13.48
N GLY A 162 -3.10 5.99 14.15
CA GLY A 162 -1.85 6.00 14.92
C GLY A 162 -1.88 5.01 16.09
N ASP A 163 -2.99 4.96 16.83
CA ASP A 163 -3.19 4.04 17.95
C ASP A 163 -3.26 2.58 17.47
N VAL A 164 -3.96 2.33 16.36
CA VAL A 164 -4.01 1.02 15.70
C VAL A 164 -2.60 0.54 15.33
N LEU A 165 -1.79 1.37 14.69
CA LEU A 165 -0.42 1.03 14.30
C LEU A 165 0.52 0.87 15.50
N GLU A 166 0.31 1.64 16.57
CA GLU A 166 1.05 1.47 17.83
C GLU A 166 0.75 0.10 18.45
N ARG A 167 -0.52 -0.33 18.46
CA ARG A 167 -0.91 -1.67 18.95
C ARG A 167 -0.27 -2.78 18.14
N VAL A 168 -0.29 -2.68 16.80
CA VAL A 168 0.40 -3.63 15.92
C VAL A 168 1.90 -3.68 16.25
N SER A 169 2.54 -2.53 16.44
CA SER A 169 3.97 -2.46 16.77
C SER A 169 4.29 -3.12 18.11
N LYS A 170 3.44 -2.91 19.14
CA LYS A 170 3.56 -3.58 20.45
C LYS A 170 3.38 -5.09 20.34
N GLU A 171 2.46 -5.56 19.51
CA GLU A 171 2.28 -6.98 19.22
C GLU A 171 3.52 -7.58 18.54
N CYS A 172 4.08 -6.90 17.54
CA CYS A 172 5.32 -7.33 16.88
C CYS A 172 6.47 -7.46 17.89
N ALA A 173 6.66 -6.43 18.72
CA ALA A 173 7.69 -6.45 19.76
C ALA A 173 7.51 -7.61 20.75
N ARG A 174 6.28 -7.92 21.18
CA ARG A 174 5.98 -9.08 22.03
C ARG A 174 6.29 -10.42 21.37
N ARG A 175 6.21 -10.50 20.04
CA ARG A 175 6.51 -11.71 19.25
C ARG A 175 7.97 -11.82 18.85
N GLY A 176 8.79 -10.79 19.07
CA GLY A 176 10.14 -10.71 18.51
C GLY A 176 10.15 -10.59 16.99
N GLU A 177 9.08 -10.02 16.43
CA GLU A 177 8.91 -9.77 14.99
C GLU A 177 9.38 -8.36 14.61
N PRO A 178 9.84 -8.15 13.36
CA PRO A 178 10.11 -6.80 12.84
C PRO A 178 8.84 -5.94 12.81
N MET A 179 9.03 -4.62 12.75
CA MET A 179 7.94 -3.65 12.86
C MET A 179 7.08 -3.62 11.58
N LEU A 180 5.97 -4.36 11.58
CA LEU A 180 4.99 -4.34 10.48
C LEU A 180 4.45 -2.93 10.17
N SER A 181 4.38 -2.04 11.15
CA SER A 181 3.96 -0.64 10.95
C SER A 181 4.86 0.14 9.99
N SER A 182 6.09 -0.32 9.72
CA SER A 182 6.98 0.25 8.71
C SER A 182 6.46 0.12 7.27
N LEU A 183 5.53 -0.82 7.02
CA LEU A 183 4.89 -1.06 5.73
C LEU A 183 3.75 -0.07 5.44
N CYS A 184 3.32 0.72 6.43
CA CYS A 184 2.26 1.71 6.29
C CYS A 184 2.83 3.11 6.01
N VAL A 185 2.46 3.72 4.87
CA VAL A 185 3.02 5.00 4.41
C VAL A 185 1.95 6.04 4.07
N ASN A 186 2.35 7.31 4.02
CA ASN A 186 1.52 8.41 3.50
C ASN A 186 1.52 8.45 1.97
N ALA A 187 0.82 9.44 1.40
CA ALA A 187 0.72 9.63 -0.05
C ALA A 187 2.08 9.94 -0.70
N GLU A 188 3.02 10.48 0.07
CA GLU A 188 4.40 10.76 -0.33
C GLU A 188 5.31 9.53 -0.22
N GLY A 189 4.81 8.43 0.36
CA GLY A 189 5.57 7.20 0.57
C GLY A 189 6.48 7.21 1.79
N SER A 190 6.27 8.15 2.72
CA SER A 190 7.00 8.30 3.98
C SER A 190 6.21 7.74 5.16
N VAL A 191 6.91 7.33 6.22
CA VAL A 191 6.28 6.91 7.47
C VAL A 191 5.81 8.11 8.29
N GLY A 192 4.76 7.91 9.08
CA GLY A 192 4.06 8.99 9.80
C GLY A 192 4.46 9.10 11.27
N PRO A 193 3.90 10.08 12.00
CA PRO A 193 4.21 10.33 13.42
C PRO A 193 3.95 9.13 14.34
N GLY A 194 2.97 8.29 14.02
CA GLY A 194 2.68 7.05 14.75
C GLY A 194 3.85 6.06 14.71
N TYR A 195 4.53 5.97 13.56
CA TYR A 195 5.72 5.13 13.41
C TYR A 195 6.89 5.64 14.25
N ALA A 196 7.10 6.96 14.31
CA ALA A 196 8.15 7.56 15.14
C ALA A 196 7.98 7.20 16.63
N SER A 197 6.74 7.21 17.11
CA SER A 197 6.40 6.85 18.50
C SER A 197 6.62 5.36 18.76
N ALA A 198 6.21 4.51 17.82
CA ALA A 198 6.41 3.06 17.90
C ALA A 198 7.90 2.67 17.88
N ALA A 199 8.69 3.26 16.97
CA ALA A 199 10.12 2.98 16.86
C ALA A 199 10.87 3.36 18.14
N ARG A 200 10.55 4.53 18.72
CA ARG A 200 11.10 4.94 20.01
C ARG A 200 10.72 3.96 21.14
N GLY A 201 9.48 3.50 21.16
CA GLY A 201 9.01 2.52 22.15
C GLY A 201 9.71 1.16 22.03
N ALA A 202 9.97 0.71 20.81
CA ALA A 202 10.63 -0.57 20.54
C ALA A 202 12.15 -0.55 20.81
N TYR A 203 12.83 0.54 20.40
CA TYR A 203 14.30 0.62 20.39
C TYR A 203 14.89 1.49 21.49
N GLY A 204 14.06 2.16 22.30
CA GLY A 204 14.50 3.05 23.38
C GLY A 204 15.11 4.37 22.90
N ARG A 205 15.38 4.53 21.60
CA ARG A 205 15.85 5.78 20.98
C ARG A 205 15.08 6.07 19.69
N ALA A 206 14.93 7.35 19.37
CA ALA A 206 14.41 7.74 18.07
C ALA A 206 15.50 7.53 16.99
N PRO A 207 15.19 6.92 15.85
CA PRO A 207 16.09 6.90 14.71
C PRO A 207 16.40 8.31 14.18
N ASP A 208 17.61 8.51 13.65
CA ASP A 208 18.01 9.79 13.05
C ASP A 208 17.17 10.13 11.81
N ASP A 209 16.91 9.12 10.97
CA ASP A 209 16.01 9.20 9.83
C ASP A 209 14.96 8.09 9.92
N LEU A 210 13.69 8.50 10.06
CA LEU A 210 12.57 7.57 10.24
C LEU A 210 12.31 6.72 9.00
N ASP A 211 12.49 7.27 7.79
CA ASP A 211 12.21 6.53 6.57
C ASP A 211 13.33 5.55 6.24
N ASP A 212 14.58 5.90 6.56
CA ASP A 212 15.72 4.97 6.42
C ASP A 212 15.59 3.82 7.43
N HIS A 213 15.18 4.12 8.67
CA HIS A 213 14.82 3.08 9.64
C HIS A 213 13.65 2.22 9.15
N ALA A 214 12.59 2.83 8.61
CA ALA A 214 11.48 2.10 8.01
C ALA A 214 11.88 1.25 6.80
N ALA A 215 12.87 1.68 6.01
CA ALA A 215 13.41 0.87 4.92
C ALA A 215 14.10 -0.40 5.44
N GLN A 216 14.81 -0.31 6.56
CA GLN A 216 15.44 -1.46 7.23
C GLN A 216 14.39 -2.41 7.80
N GLU A 217 13.41 -1.87 8.53
CA GLU A 217 12.30 -2.65 9.09
C GLU A 217 11.46 -3.34 8.01
N ARG A 218 11.20 -2.67 6.89
CA ARG A 218 10.47 -3.29 5.76
C ARG A 218 11.24 -4.46 5.18
N LEU A 219 12.55 -4.33 4.96
CA LEU A 219 13.37 -5.45 4.53
C LEU A 219 13.32 -6.59 5.55
N ALA A 220 13.46 -6.28 6.84
CA ALA A 220 13.39 -7.26 7.91
C ALA A 220 12.02 -7.98 7.91
N CYS A 221 10.91 -7.28 7.67
CA CYS A 221 9.58 -7.88 7.51
C CYS A 221 9.56 -8.88 6.35
N HIS A 222 10.02 -8.47 5.15
CA HIS A 222 10.03 -9.35 3.99
C HIS A 222 10.89 -10.61 4.21
N GLN A 223 12.03 -10.47 4.89
CA GLN A 223 12.92 -11.57 5.24
C GLN A 223 12.30 -12.49 6.30
N HIS A 224 11.78 -11.91 7.38
CA HIS A 224 11.21 -12.64 8.52
C HIS A 224 9.98 -13.46 8.12
N PHE A 225 9.07 -12.84 7.36
CA PHE A 225 7.84 -13.49 6.89
C PHE A 225 8.03 -14.23 5.56
N ARG A 226 9.24 -14.26 4.99
CA ARG A 226 9.64 -15.00 3.79
C ARG A 226 8.77 -14.68 2.58
N ALA A 227 8.78 -13.42 2.17
CA ALA A 227 8.12 -12.96 0.95
C ALA A 227 8.50 -13.88 -0.24
N PRO A 228 7.53 -14.46 -1.00
CA PRO A 228 7.83 -15.43 -2.05
C PRO A 228 8.63 -14.86 -3.22
N ASP A 229 8.56 -13.55 -3.44
CA ASP A 229 9.26 -12.77 -4.47
C ASP A 229 10.54 -12.09 -3.92
N LEU A 230 11.00 -12.48 -2.72
CA LEU A 230 12.25 -11.98 -2.16
C LEU A 230 13.44 -12.42 -3.04
N PRO A 231 14.36 -11.50 -3.40
CA PRO A 231 15.57 -11.85 -4.12
C PRO A 231 16.43 -12.88 -3.38
N ALA A 232 17.16 -13.71 -4.13
CA ALA A 232 18.01 -14.77 -3.56
C ALA A 232 19.14 -14.24 -2.65
N ASP A 233 19.55 -12.98 -2.82
CA ASP A 233 20.53 -12.29 -1.96
C ASP A 233 19.89 -11.73 -0.67
N GLY A 234 18.59 -11.94 -0.47
CA GLY A 234 17.83 -11.46 0.68
C GLY A 234 17.34 -10.02 0.54
N GLY A 235 17.61 -9.33 -0.57
CA GLY A 235 17.19 -7.95 -0.83
C GLY A 235 18.00 -6.89 -0.06
N VAL A 236 17.67 -5.63 -0.33
CA VAL A 236 18.35 -4.47 0.30
C VAL A 236 17.34 -3.45 0.82
N PRO A 237 17.64 -2.72 1.91
CA PRO A 237 16.76 -1.68 2.41
C PRO A 237 16.57 -0.60 1.35
N ALA A 238 15.32 -0.25 1.06
CA ALA A 238 15.01 0.75 0.04
C ALA A 238 13.86 1.67 0.49
N LEU A 239 14.01 2.97 0.25
CA LEU A 239 12.90 3.92 0.34
C LEU A 239 11.81 3.56 -0.67
N THR A 240 10.58 3.99 -0.41
CA THR A 240 9.51 3.86 -1.42
C THR A 240 9.89 4.62 -2.69
N PRO A 241 9.44 4.18 -3.89
CA PRO A 241 9.85 4.80 -5.15
C PRO A 241 9.60 6.31 -5.20
N ARG A 242 8.45 6.75 -4.68
CA ARG A 242 8.07 8.17 -4.63
C ARG A 242 8.99 8.97 -3.72
N LEU A 243 9.22 8.51 -2.49
CA LEU A 243 10.10 9.20 -1.55
C LEU A 243 11.55 9.23 -2.03
N ALA A 244 12.04 8.13 -2.61
CA ALA A 244 13.38 8.06 -3.20
C ALA A 244 13.55 9.10 -4.31
N ALA A 245 12.55 9.21 -5.21
CA ALA A 245 12.55 10.19 -6.28
C ALA A 245 12.55 11.62 -5.73
N THR A 246 11.73 11.92 -4.72
CA THR A 246 11.69 13.24 -4.06
C THR A 246 13.03 13.59 -3.42
N ARG A 247 13.63 12.68 -2.61
CA ARG A 247 14.93 12.93 -1.98
C ARG A 247 16.05 13.13 -3.01
N ALA A 248 16.03 12.38 -4.11
CA ALA A 248 17.00 12.54 -5.20
C ALA A 248 16.87 13.91 -5.89
N GLN A 249 15.65 14.39 -6.11
CA GLN A 249 15.40 15.72 -6.66
C GLN A 249 15.87 16.83 -5.72
N THR A 250 15.54 16.74 -4.42
CA THR A 250 15.99 17.72 -3.43
C THR A 250 17.52 17.78 -3.35
N ARG A 251 18.20 16.63 -3.34
CA ARG A 251 19.67 16.57 -3.35
C ARG A 251 20.30 17.24 -4.57
N ARG A 252 19.70 17.09 -5.76
CA ARG A 252 20.16 17.75 -6.99
C ARG A 252 19.90 19.26 -6.98
N ALA A 253 18.85 19.71 -6.29
CA ALA A 253 18.46 21.11 -6.21
C ALA A 253 19.31 21.92 -5.21
N VAL A 254 20.00 21.27 -4.26
CA VAL A 254 20.92 21.96 -3.34
C VAL A 254 22.17 22.41 -4.12
N PRO A 255 22.39 23.71 -4.33
CA PRO A 255 23.60 24.18 -4.99
C PRO A 255 24.80 23.83 -4.11
N VAL A 256 25.75 23.07 -4.66
CA VAL A 256 27.06 22.89 -4.03
C VAL A 256 27.67 24.29 -3.93
N ARG A 257 27.72 24.84 -2.71
CA ARG A 257 28.53 26.02 -2.43
C ARG A 257 29.96 25.63 -2.74
N ARG A 258 30.45 26.01 -3.92
CA ARG A 258 31.89 25.99 -4.18
C ARG A 258 32.49 26.99 -3.21
N GLU A 259 33.25 26.51 -2.24
CA GLU A 259 34.11 27.37 -1.44
C GLU A 259 34.95 28.17 -2.43
N ALA A 260 34.81 29.49 -2.36
CA ALA A 260 35.50 30.34 -3.30
C ALA A 260 36.99 30.22 -3.01
N ALA A 261 37.75 29.77 -4.00
CA ALA A 261 39.18 29.59 -3.85
C ALA A 261 39.82 30.91 -3.41
N THR A 262 40.73 30.88 -2.45
CA THR A 262 41.46 32.06 -1.98
C THR A 262 42.88 32.05 -2.54
N CYS A 263 43.40 33.22 -2.90
CA CYS A 263 44.78 33.37 -3.33
C CYS A 263 45.73 32.89 -2.21
N PRO A 264 46.71 32.01 -2.49
CA PRO A 264 47.64 31.53 -1.46
C PRO A 264 48.59 32.62 -0.95
N THR A 265 48.73 33.73 -1.68
CA THR A 265 49.67 34.81 -1.37
C THR A 265 49.03 35.95 -0.57
N CYS A 266 47.82 36.37 -0.94
CA CYS A 266 47.15 37.51 -0.30
C CYS A 266 45.81 37.14 0.37
N HIS A 267 45.42 35.87 0.32
CA HIS A 267 44.19 35.32 0.91
C HIS A 267 42.88 35.95 0.44
N MET A 268 42.91 36.83 -0.56
CA MET A 268 41.70 37.34 -1.20
C MET A 268 41.01 36.25 -2.00
N GLN A 269 39.68 36.29 -2.00
CA GLN A 269 38.85 35.40 -2.80
C GLN A 269 39.17 35.58 -4.28
N LEU A 270 39.51 34.49 -4.97
CA LEU A 270 39.82 34.48 -6.38
C LEU A 270 38.55 34.68 -7.22
N PRO A 271 38.63 35.46 -8.31
CA PRO A 271 37.58 35.52 -9.32
C PRO A 271 37.46 34.18 -10.06
N ALA A 272 36.40 34.03 -10.87
CA ALA A 272 36.11 32.80 -11.59
C ALA A 272 37.22 32.37 -12.57
N THR A 273 38.13 33.29 -12.94
CA THR A 273 39.32 33.02 -13.77
C THR A 273 40.39 32.21 -13.04
N GLY A 274 40.36 32.14 -11.71
CA GLY A 274 41.37 31.46 -10.89
C GLY A 274 42.68 32.23 -10.73
N VAL A 275 42.77 33.45 -11.27
CA VAL A 275 43.96 34.33 -11.26
C VAL A 275 43.68 35.49 -10.30
N CYS A 276 44.66 35.87 -9.48
CA CYS A 276 44.43 36.89 -8.48
C CYS A 276 44.63 38.28 -9.10
N ASP A 277 43.60 39.13 -9.06
CA ASP A 277 43.67 40.50 -9.61
C ASP A 277 44.80 41.36 -9.03
N THR A 278 45.34 40.97 -7.86
CA THR A 278 46.44 41.67 -7.18
C THR A 278 47.80 40.97 -7.31
N CYS A 279 47.83 39.63 -7.38
CA CYS A 279 49.09 38.88 -7.42
C CYS A 279 49.51 38.44 -8.84
N GLY A 280 48.61 38.52 -9.83
CA GLY A 280 48.80 37.92 -11.15
C GLY A 280 48.61 36.42 -11.08
#